data_AF-A0A328AY05-F1
#
_entry.id   AF-A0A328AY05-F1
#
_cell.length_a   1.000
_cell.length_b   1.000
_cell.length_c   1.000
_cell.angle_alpha   90.00
_cell.angle_beta   90.00
_cell.angle_gamma   90.00
#
_symmetry.space_group_name_H-M   'P 1'
#
loop_
_entity.id
_entity.type
_entity.pdbx_description
1 polymer ?
#
loop_
_entity_poly.entity_id
_entity_poly.type
_entity_poly.pdbx_seq_one_letter_code
_entity_poly.pdbx_strand_id
1 'polypeptide(L)'
;MTDYGARTRVKPVLPLPAIGIALGLTAAIAGAAEHYSLSKRAELGQATARAWTITGPPCPTVTAAEFVRRKLQAPQSFAYDDAVFGRQFGHVSCSAVADHGGRGLRSYPVCQFTSPAALRVKTPKGEFFFAPGLGNPATISIPHGVPRCVMASNFRL
;
A
#
# COMPACT_ATOMS: atom_id res chain seq x y z
N MET A 1 2.06 80.67 15.51
CA MET A 1 2.07 79.46 16.36
C MET A 1 0.95 78.57 15.88
N THR A 2 1.28 77.48 15.18
CA THR A 2 0.29 76.56 14.60
C THR A 2 0.45 75.24 15.33
N ASP A 3 -0.57 74.89 16.11
CA ASP A 3 -0.64 73.70 16.94
C ASP A 3 -0.94 72.48 16.06
N TYR A 4 0.06 71.59 15.89
CA TYR A 4 -0.11 70.32 15.19
C TYR A 4 -0.67 69.29 16.18
N GLY A 5 -2.01 69.15 16.18
CA GLY A 5 -2.72 68.14 16.97
C GLY A 5 -2.28 66.71 16.60
N ALA A 6 -1.48 66.10 17.48
CA ALA A 6 -1.12 64.70 17.41
C ALA A 6 -2.36 63.82 17.67
N ARG A 7 -3.00 63.34 16.59
CA ARG A 7 -4.01 62.27 16.70
C ARG A 7 -3.31 60.97 17.07
N THR A 8 -3.36 60.60 18.34
CA THR A 8 -3.01 59.26 18.83
C THR A 8 -3.84 58.21 18.10
N ARG A 9 -3.22 57.41 17.21
CA ARG A 9 -3.82 56.21 16.63
C ARG A 9 -4.04 55.19 17.74
N VAL A 10 -5.28 55.09 18.22
CA VAL A 10 -5.69 53.96 19.05
C VAL A 10 -5.62 52.71 18.16
N LYS A 11 -4.71 51.78 18.44
CA LYS A 11 -4.68 50.49 17.76
C LYS A 11 -6.02 49.79 18.06
N PRO A 12 -6.80 49.36 17.05
CA PRO A 12 -8.05 48.67 17.32
C PRO A 12 -7.72 47.35 18.03
N VAL A 13 -8.03 47.29 19.32
CA VAL A 13 -7.96 46.04 20.08
C VAL A 13 -9.18 45.23 19.64
N LEU A 14 -8.94 44.12 18.93
CA LEU A 14 -10.02 43.24 18.52
C LEU A 14 -10.83 42.82 19.77
N PRO A 15 -12.16 42.96 19.77
CA PRO A 15 -12.94 42.58 20.94
C PRO A 15 -12.77 41.07 21.18
N LEU A 16 -12.56 40.67 22.44
CA LEU A 16 -12.45 39.27 22.88
C LEU A 16 -13.45 38.30 22.19
N PRO A 17 -14.74 38.63 21.96
CA PRO A 17 -15.65 37.76 21.21
C PRO A 17 -15.22 37.49 19.76
N ALA A 18 -14.60 38.46 19.07
CA ALA A 18 -14.11 38.27 17.70
C ALA A 18 -12.93 37.29 17.66
N ILE A 19 -12.08 37.28 18.69
CA ILE A 19 -11.01 36.29 18.84
C ILE A 19 -11.59 34.90 19.07
N GLY A 20 -12.60 34.78 19.94
CA GLY A 20 -13.30 33.51 20.21
C GLY A 20 -13.96 32.91 18.96
N ILE A 21 -14.63 33.74 18.16
CA ILE A 21 -15.26 33.31 16.89
C ILE A 21 -14.19 32.86 15.88
N ALA A 22 -13.11 33.64 15.72
CA ALA A 22 -12.03 33.29 14.80
C ALA A 22 -11.39 31.94 15.19
N LEU A 23 -11.10 31.73 16.48
CA LEU A 23 -10.56 30.47 16.98
C LEU A 23 -11.54 29.30 16.76
N GLY A 24 -12.83 29.48 17.07
CA GLY A 24 -13.86 28.47 16.83
C GLY A 24 -13.98 28.05 15.37
N LEU A 25 -13.98 29.02 14.44
CA LEU A 25 -14.02 28.74 13.00
C LEU A 25 -12.77 28.00 12.53
N THR A 26 -11.58 28.41 12.98
CA THR A 26 -10.33 27.72 12.60
C THR A 26 -10.31 26.27 13.09
N ALA A 27 -10.75 26.00 14.32
CA ALA A 27 -10.83 24.65 14.87
C ALA A 27 -11.84 23.78 14.09
N ALA A 28 -13.00 24.33 13.73
CA ALA A 28 -14.01 23.63 12.95
C ALA A 28 -13.49 23.26 11.55
N ILE A 29 -12.81 24.19 10.86
CA ILE A 29 -12.23 23.94 9.53
C ILE A 29 -11.13 22.88 9.62
N ALA A 30 -10.23 22.98 10.60
CA ALA A 30 -9.16 22.00 10.80
C ALA A 30 -9.72 20.60 11.07
N GLY A 31 -10.70 20.48 11.98
CA GLY A 31 -11.36 19.21 12.28
C GLY A 31 -12.08 18.60 11.08
N ALA A 32 -12.78 19.42 10.28
CA ALA A 32 -13.43 18.96 9.06
C ALA A 32 -12.43 18.48 8.00
N ALA A 33 -11.31 19.19 7.82
CA ALA A 33 -10.25 18.81 6.88
C ALA A 33 -9.58 17.49 7.29
N GLU A 34 -9.28 17.32 8.58
CA GLU A 34 -8.69 16.09 9.09
C GLU A 34 -9.65 14.91 8.93
N HIS A 35 -10.92 15.07 9.30
CA HIS A 35 -11.94 14.05 9.12
C HIS A 35 -12.12 13.65 7.65
N TYR A 36 -12.16 14.63 6.74
CA TYR A 36 -12.23 14.37 5.31
C TYR A 36 -11.01 13.58 4.81
N SER A 37 -9.81 13.99 5.23
CA SER A 37 -8.57 13.32 4.83
C SER A 37 -8.51 11.85 5.30
N LEU A 38 -8.96 11.56 6.51
CA LEU A 38 -9.02 10.22 7.08
C LEU A 38 -10.03 9.34 6.34
N SER A 39 -11.23 9.88 6.11
CA SER A 39 -12.28 9.20 5.35
C SER A 39 -11.80 8.88 3.93
N LYS A 40 -11.16 9.83 3.25
CA LYS A 40 -10.63 9.61 1.91
C LYS A 40 -9.52 8.56 1.88
N ARG A 41 -8.61 8.57 2.85
CA ARG A 41 -7.58 7.53 2.98
C ARG A 41 -8.19 6.15 3.19
N ALA A 42 -9.23 6.03 4.03
CA ALA A 42 -9.91 4.77 4.26
C ALA A 42 -10.66 4.25 3.02
N GLU A 43 -11.27 5.13 2.23
CA GLU A 43 -11.88 4.77 0.95
C GLU A 43 -10.83 4.26 -0.05
N LEU A 44 -9.72 4.98 -0.20
CA LEU A 44 -8.63 4.61 -1.10
C LEU A 44 -7.99 3.29 -0.67
N GLY A 45 -7.77 3.09 0.63
CA GLY A 45 -7.27 1.82 1.17
C GLY A 45 -8.18 0.64 0.83
N GLN A 46 -9.49 0.80 1.01
CA GLN A 46 -10.48 -0.21 0.63
C GLN A 46 -10.56 -0.44 -0.89
N ALA A 47 -10.49 0.61 -1.69
CA ALA A 47 -10.49 0.50 -3.15
C ALA A 47 -9.26 -0.27 -3.65
N THR A 48 -8.08 0.05 -3.11
CA THR A 48 -6.84 -0.70 -3.38
C THR A 48 -6.99 -2.15 -2.94
N ALA A 49 -7.45 -2.41 -1.72
CA ALA A 49 -7.63 -3.77 -1.24
C ALA A 49 -8.57 -4.58 -2.15
N ARG A 50 -9.67 -4.00 -2.63
CA ARG A 50 -10.58 -4.66 -3.57
C ARG A 50 -9.92 -4.95 -4.92
N ALA A 51 -9.19 -3.97 -5.48
CA ALA A 51 -8.52 -4.14 -6.78
C ALA A 51 -7.37 -5.16 -6.74
N TRP A 52 -6.76 -5.35 -5.58
CA TRP A 52 -5.59 -6.20 -5.37
C TRP A 52 -5.86 -7.50 -4.61
N THR A 53 -7.09 -7.70 -4.12
CA THR A 53 -7.52 -8.99 -3.56
C THR A 53 -7.88 -9.91 -4.72
N ILE A 54 -6.91 -10.73 -5.13
CA ILE A 54 -7.07 -11.72 -6.18
C ILE A 54 -7.41 -13.07 -5.56
N THR A 55 -8.51 -13.67 -6.01
CA THR A 55 -8.94 -15.01 -5.59
C THR A 55 -8.71 -15.99 -6.74
N GLY A 56 -8.24 -17.19 -6.41
CA GLY A 56 -8.00 -18.26 -7.38
C GLY A 56 -7.54 -19.54 -6.69
N PRO A 57 -7.35 -20.63 -7.45
CA PRO A 57 -6.79 -21.85 -6.90
C PRO A 57 -5.36 -21.61 -6.39
N PRO A 58 -4.93 -22.26 -5.30
CA PRO A 58 -3.59 -22.09 -4.76
C PRO A 58 -2.55 -22.58 -5.78
N CYS A 59 -1.42 -21.89 -5.86
CA CYS A 59 -0.30 -22.35 -6.69
C CYS A 59 0.31 -23.64 -6.10
N PRO A 60 0.84 -24.54 -6.93
CA PRO A 60 1.66 -25.64 -6.45
C PRO A 60 2.85 -25.11 -5.66
N THR A 61 2.98 -25.55 -4.41
CA THR A 61 4.13 -25.25 -3.56
C THR A 61 5.15 -26.36 -3.71
N VAL A 62 6.43 -26.00 -3.81
CA VAL A 62 7.54 -26.96 -3.93
C VAL A 62 8.58 -26.71 -2.85
N THR A 63 9.33 -27.74 -2.49
CA THR A 63 10.50 -27.55 -1.61
C THR A 63 11.66 -26.95 -2.39
N ALA A 64 12.64 -26.35 -1.69
CA ALA A 64 13.87 -25.86 -2.32
C ALA A 64 14.59 -26.98 -3.10
N ALA A 65 14.68 -28.17 -2.52
CA ALA A 65 15.28 -29.33 -3.17
C ALA A 65 14.52 -29.71 -4.44
N GLU A 66 13.20 -29.69 -4.42
CA GLU A 66 12.39 -29.99 -5.60
C GLU A 66 12.50 -28.91 -6.68
N PHE A 67 12.57 -27.64 -6.28
CA PHE A 67 12.81 -26.52 -7.19
C PHE A 67 14.10 -26.73 -8.01
N VAL A 68 15.18 -27.12 -7.32
CA VAL A 68 16.47 -27.45 -7.96
C VAL A 68 16.39 -28.74 -8.79
N ARG A 69 15.80 -29.83 -8.26
CA ARG A 69 15.66 -31.11 -9.00
C ARG A 69 14.91 -30.93 -10.31
N ARG A 70 13.85 -30.11 -10.31
CA ARG A 70 13.04 -29.79 -11.49
C ARG A 70 13.71 -28.76 -12.42
N LYS A 71 14.92 -28.30 -12.08
CA LYS A 71 15.67 -27.26 -12.80
C LYS A 71 14.86 -25.97 -12.96
N LEU A 72 13.96 -25.68 -12.02
CA LEU A 72 13.26 -24.40 -11.98
C LEU A 72 14.26 -23.30 -11.60
N GLN A 73 14.12 -22.13 -12.20
CA GLN A 73 15.01 -21.00 -11.95
C GLN A 73 14.21 -19.74 -11.70
N ALA A 74 14.79 -18.84 -10.89
CA ALA A 74 14.21 -17.53 -10.61
C ALA A 74 15.26 -16.42 -10.79
N PRO A 75 15.86 -16.28 -11.99
CA PRO A 75 16.97 -15.37 -12.24
C PRO A 75 16.58 -13.89 -12.15
N GLN A 76 15.30 -13.55 -12.44
CA GLN A 76 14.83 -12.18 -12.36
C GLN A 76 14.35 -11.89 -10.95
N SER A 77 15.19 -11.23 -10.16
CA SER A 77 14.86 -10.86 -8.79
C SER A 77 14.70 -9.36 -8.57
N PHE A 78 13.81 -8.99 -7.65
CA PHE A 78 13.62 -7.62 -7.20
C PHE A 78 13.17 -7.62 -5.74
N ALA A 79 13.46 -6.52 -5.03
CA ALA A 79 12.98 -6.28 -3.67
C ALA A 79 11.71 -5.43 -3.71
N TYR A 80 10.76 -5.72 -2.83
CA TYR A 80 9.59 -4.89 -2.60
C TYR A 80 9.15 -5.07 -1.15
N ASP A 81 9.09 -3.96 -0.42
CA ASP A 81 8.92 -3.95 1.04
C ASP A 81 10.02 -4.78 1.74
N ASP A 82 9.66 -5.67 2.66
CA ASP A 82 10.57 -6.55 3.40
C ASP A 82 10.83 -7.90 2.70
N ALA A 83 10.39 -8.05 1.44
CA ALA A 83 10.48 -9.29 0.68
C ALA A 83 11.33 -9.17 -0.59
N VAL A 84 12.00 -10.27 -0.95
CA VAL A 84 12.70 -10.43 -2.23
C VAL A 84 11.98 -11.47 -3.06
N PHE A 85 11.53 -11.06 -4.24
CA PHE A 85 10.83 -11.90 -5.19
C PHE A 85 11.79 -12.28 -6.30
N GLY A 86 11.74 -13.54 -6.72
CA GLY A 86 12.41 -14.07 -7.90
C GLY A 86 11.38 -14.74 -8.80
N ARG A 87 11.52 -14.54 -10.12
CA ARG A 87 10.69 -15.18 -11.14
C ARG A 87 11.53 -15.69 -12.32
N GLN A 88 10.99 -16.65 -13.06
CA GLN A 88 11.62 -17.12 -14.30
C GLN A 88 11.30 -16.22 -15.49
N PHE A 89 10.03 -15.87 -15.64
CA PHE A 89 9.52 -15.12 -16.79
C PHE A 89 8.46 -14.09 -16.36
N GLY A 90 7.89 -13.41 -17.35
CA GLY A 90 6.74 -12.53 -17.17
C GLY A 90 7.06 -11.18 -16.55
N HIS A 91 6.02 -10.36 -16.46
CA HIS A 91 6.08 -9.04 -15.85
C HIS A 91 5.43 -9.08 -14.49
N VAL A 92 5.75 -8.08 -13.68
CA VAL A 92 5.26 -7.96 -12.31
C VAL A 92 4.75 -6.55 -12.06
N SER A 93 3.64 -6.47 -11.32
CA SER A 93 3.13 -5.23 -10.76
C SER A 93 2.83 -5.47 -9.29
N CYS A 94 3.29 -4.57 -8.42
CA CYS A 94 3.17 -4.72 -6.97
C CYS A 94 2.47 -3.52 -6.33
N SER A 95 1.77 -3.77 -5.24
CA SER A 95 1.14 -2.75 -4.40
C SER A 95 1.18 -3.17 -2.93
N ALA A 96 1.20 -2.18 -2.04
CA ALA A 96 1.00 -2.37 -0.62
C ALA A 96 -0.51 -2.32 -0.34
N VAL A 97 -1.05 -3.43 0.16
CA VAL A 97 -2.47 -3.55 0.48
C VAL A 97 -2.63 -3.47 1.99
N ALA A 98 -3.45 -2.52 2.46
CA ALA A 98 -3.76 -2.42 3.88
C ALA A 98 -4.55 -3.66 4.36
N ASP A 99 -4.20 -4.13 5.55
CA ASP A 99 -4.84 -5.26 6.23
C ASP A 99 -6.35 -5.05 6.42
N HIS A 100 -7.07 -6.11 6.83
CA HIS A 100 -8.50 -6.06 7.12
C HIS A 100 -9.35 -5.45 5.98
N GLY A 101 -9.01 -5.80 4.72
CA GLY A 101 -9.72 -5.33 3.54
C GLY A 101 -9.55 -3.82 3.29
N GLY A 102 -8.39 -3.27 3.62
CA GLY A 102 -8.07 -1.86 3.36
C GLY A 102 -8.36 -0.91 4.52
N ARG A 103 -8.70 -1.43 5.70
CA ARG A 103 -9.01 -0.65 6.92
C ARG A 103 -7.95 -0.76 8.01
N GLY A 104 -6.99 -1.67 7.84
CA GLY A 104 -5.89 -1.87 8.78
C GLY A 104 -4.88 -0.73 8.73
N LEU A 105 -4.16 -0.55 9.84
CA LEU A 105 -3.03 0.39 9.94
C LEU A 105 -1.73 -0.17 9.36
N ARG A 106 -1.68 -1.48 9.16
CA ARG A 106 -0.56 -2.20 8.54
C ARG A 106 -0.93 -2.54 7.10
N SER A 107 0.09 -2.66 6.27
CA SER A 107 -0.02 -3.16 4.91
C SER A 107 0.86 -4.37 4.69
N TYR A 108 0.55 -5.16 3.68
CA TYR A 108 1.38 -6.25 3.20
C TYR A 108 1.59 -6.13 1.68
N PRO A 109 2.71 -6.64 1.16
CA PRO A 109 2.95 -6.60 -0.27
C PRO A 109 2.08 -7.62 -1.01
N VAL A 110 1.51 -7.17 -2.13
CA VAL A 110 0.82 -8.00 -3.11
C VAL A 110 1.43 -7.75 -4.47
N CYS A 111 1.94 -8.81 -5.11
CA CYS A 111 2.54 -8.75 -6.44
C CYS A 111 1.81 -9.68 -7.39
N GLN A 112 1.37 -9.14 -8.53
CA GLN A 112 0.68 -9.85 -9.60
C GLN A 112 1.67 -10.10 -10.75
N PHE A 113 1.71 -11.33 -11.23
CA PHE A 113 2.61 -11.79 -12.27
C PHE A 113 1.84 -12.28 -13.49
N THR A 114 2.26 -11.87 -14.67
CA THR A 114 1.59 -12.27 -15.92
C THR A 114 1.81 -13.75 -16.26
N SER A 115 3.03 -14.26 -16.09
CA SER A 115 3.41 -15.66 -16.36
C SER A 115 4.79 -15.98 -15.77
N PRO A 116 4.91 -16.23 -14.45
CA PRO A 116 6.21 -16.36 -13.81
C PRO A 116 6.90 -17.71 -14.01
N ALA A 117 6.16 -18.76 -14.39
CA ALA A 117 6.56 -20.18 -14.44
C ALA A 117 7.05 -20.80 -13.12
N ALA A 118 8.00 -20.15 -12.46
CA ALA A 118 8.55 -20.49 -11.17
C ALA A 118 8.74 -19.20 -10.34
N LEU A 119 8.45 -19.28 -9.04
CA LEU A 119 8.58 -18.17 -8.10
C LEU A 119 9.41 -18.60 -6.89
N ARG A 120 10.32 -17.72 -6.48
CA ARG A 120 11.01 -17.78 -5.19
C ARG A 120 10.66 -16.51 -4.42
N VAL A 121 10.22 -16.64 -3.18
CA VAL A 121 9.89 -15.51 -2.32
C VAL A 121 10.68 -15.65 -1.03
N LYS A 122 11.52 -14.67 -0.73
CA LYS A 122 12.28 -14.60 0.51
C LYS A 122 11.69 -13.51 1.39
N THR A 123 11.40 -13.86 2.64
CA THR A 123 10.91 -12.94 3.68
C THR A 123 11.75 -13.15 4.95
N PRO A 124 11.58 -12.33 6.00
CA PRO A 124 12.20 -12.58 7.29
C PRO A 124 11.79 -13.93 7.93
N LYS A 125 10.70 -14.55 7.45
CA LYS A 125 10.20 -15.85 7.92
C LYS A 125 10.78 -17.04 7.16
N GLY A 126 11.52 -16.81 6.09
CA GLY A 126 12.18 -17.88 5.32
C GLY A 126 12.05 -17.71 3.81
N GLU A 127 12.39 -18.78 3.10
CA GLU A 127 12.27 -18.86 1.64
C GLU A 127 11.15 -19.82 1.24
N PHE A 128 10.32 -19.38 0.30
CA PHE A 128 9.13 -20.06 -0.17
C PHE A 128 9.22 -20.21 -1.68
N PHE A 129 8.82 -21.37 -2.20
CA PHE A 129 8.95 -21.70 -3.61
C PHE A 129 7.61 -22.16 -4.17
N PHE A 130 7.21 -21.56 -5.28
CA PHE A 130 5.98 -21.89 -5.99
C PHE A 130 6.30 -22.24 -7.44
N ALA A 131 5.54 -23.18 -8.00
CA ALA A 131 5.66 -23.59 -9.39
C ALA A 131 4.30 -23.45 -10.10
N PRO A 132 3.85 -22.22 -10.41
CA PRO A 132 2.60 -22.01 -11.15
C PRO A 132 2.58 -22.68 -12.52
N GLY A 133 3.75 -22.93 -13.13
CA GLY A 133 3.87 -23.48 -14.47
C GLY A 133 3.85 -22.40 -15.55
N LEU A 134 4.38 -22.74 -16.71
CA LEU A 134 4.53 -21.81 -17.83
C LEU A 134 3.16 -21.35 -18.36
N GLY A 135 3.02 -20.05 -18.64
CA GLY A 135 1.79 -19.48 -19.18
C GLY A 135 0.73 -19.14 -18.13
N ASN A 136 0.88 -19.62 -16.89
CA ASN A 136 -0.10 -19.39 -15.84
C ASN A 136 0.16 -18.08 -15.10
N PRO A 137 -0.81 -17.15 -15.00
CA PRO A 137 -0.68 -15.99 -14.14
C PRO A 137 -0.66 -16.39 -12.68
N ALA A 138 -0.03 -15.58 -11.83
CA ALA A 138 -0.02 -15.81 -10.40
C ALA A 138 -0.02 -14.51 -9.61
N THR A 139 -0.61 -14.53 -8.42
CA THR A 139 -0.54 -13.43 -7.46
C THR A 139 0.03 -13.94 -6.15
N ILE A 140 1.05 -13.24 -5.65
CA ILE A 140 1.61 -13.47 -4.31
C ILE A 140 1.10 -12.37 -3.39
N SER A 141 0.59 -12.76 -2.23
CA SER A 141 0.33 -11.87 -1.10
C SER A 141 1.17 -12.33 0.09
N ILE A 142 1.70 -11.42 0.91
CA ILE A 142 2.53 -11.78 2.07
C ILE A 142 1.94 -11.23 3.37
N PRO A 143 0.71 -11.63 3.76
CA PRO A 143 0.17 -11.22 5.04
C PRO A 143 1.05 -11.78 6.18
N HIS A 144 1.44 -10.91 7.11
CA HIS A 144 2.25 -11.26 8.28
C HIS A 144 3.59 -11.97 7.95
N GLY A 145 4.18 -11.68 6.78
CA GLY A 145 5.48 -12.22 6.38
C GLY A 145 5.46 -13.64 5.81
N VAL A 146 4.28 -14.25 5.65
CA VAL A 146 4.13 -15.60 5.07
C VAL A 146 3.47 -15.51 3.69
N PRO A 147 4.20 -15.85 2.61
CA PRO A 147 3.66 -15.77 1.25
C PRO A 147 2.52 -16.76 1.00
N ARG A 148 1.47 -16.28 0.33
CA ARG A 148 0.37 -17.07 -0.23
C ARG A 148 0.31 -16.81 -1.73
N CYS A 149 0.24 -17.87 -2.51
CA CYS A 149 0.19 -17.83 -3.96
C CYS A 149 -1.16 -18.33 -4.47
N VAL A 150 -1.79 -17.56 -5.36
CA VAL A 150 -2.95 -18.00 -6.14
C VAL A 150 -2.65 -17.93 -7.63
N MET A 151 -3.16 -18.88 -8.41
CA MET A 151 -2.98 -18.97 -9.86
C MET A 151 -4.01 -18.08 -10.58
N ALA A 152 -3.92 -16.79 -10.33
CA ALA A 152 -4.76 -15.76 -10.95
C ALA A 152 -4.03 -14.40 -10.90
N SER A 153 -4.34 -13.52 -11.85
CA SER A 153 -3.83 -12.13 -11.92
C SER A 153 -4.81 -11.29 -12.72
N ASN A 154 -5.05 -10.05 -12.28
CA ASN A 154 -5.73 -9.02 -13.07
C ASN A 154 -4.73 -8.17 -13.88
N PHE A 155 -3.44 -8.25 -13.56
CA PHE A 155 -2.40 -7.53 -14.28
C PHE A 155 -2.17 -8.14 -15.67
N ARG A 156 -2.24 -7.28 -16.68
CA ARG A 156 -1.96 -7.55 -18.09
C ARG A 156 -1.07 -6.41 -18.63
N LEU A 157 -0.31 -6.70 -19.68
CA LEU A 157 0.39 -5.70 -20.48
C LEU A 157 -0.41 -5.36 -21.73
#